data_AF-A0A5C5XF99-F1
#
_entry.id   AF-A0A5C5XF99-F1
#
_cell.length_a   1.000
_cell.length_b   1.000
_cell.length_c   1.000
_cell.angle_alpha   90.00
_cell.angle_beta   90.00
_cell.angle_gamma   90.00
#
_symmetry.space_group_name_H-M   'P 1'
#
loop_
_entity.id
_entity.type
_entity.pdbx_description
1 polymer ?
#
loop_
_entity_poly.entity_id
_entity_poly.type
_entity_poly.pdbx_seq_one_letter_code
_entity_poly.pdbx_strand_id
1 'polypeptide(L)'
;MHFKIESTNEVKRVLNRGSHGLSEAALTKPVVLTCLDRLRMFHEMYKKELQRLEKDFLHTLRQKKIINPGAGIPMGLNKEANWDNQLSIFKYGTAAAKPDSWEVDFAEVPTLMAVLPGNAVLVVGNGMEPVARDGQWALLADEQTEVEEGDLVAVKCVDNSKLLRRISSHGEEWILKAINPNDPKPDFCVPKTESSLRKVLGVLFDPQRSGRNNNSDKPVEWCPRGDFDIKWLKKLAGVQVLEDSLDPIARDGQHVLIDQTEGHSYSEVKNGDLAVIDSSTEGIGRVIKRVYHHDLGCILTSPNQVDPHPPLLIPRDELDKAKFWVLKGVLFESIDLSDEYTQVD
;
A
#
# COMPACT_ATOMS: atom_id res chain seq x y z
N MET A 1 18.26 22.90 8.06
CA MET A 1 17.74 22.86 9.45
C MET A 1 18.82 23.39 10.39
N HIS A 2 18.73 24.66 10.81
CA HIS A 2 19.65 25.25 11.79
C HIS A 2 19.08 25.03 13.19
N PHE A 3 19.70 24.17 13.99
CA PHE A 3 19.34 24.03 15.40
C PHE A 3 20.04 25.11 16.21
N LYS A 4 19.26 26.08 16.71
CA LYS A 4 19.68 27.01 17.75
C LYS A 4 19.32 26.37 19.09
N ILE A 5 20.30 25.80 19.78
CA ILE A 5 20.13 25.25 21.12
C ILE A 5 20.24 26.43 22.09
N GLU A 6 19.11 26.91 22.59
CA GLU A 6 19.08 27.85 23.70
C GLU A 6 19.54 27.11 24.97
N SER A 7 20.65 27.56 25.53
CA SER A 7 21.19 27.03 26.77
C SER A 7 20.41 27.61 27.95
N THR A 8 19.55 26.80 28.58
CA THR A 8 19.25 26.96 30.01
C THR A 8 19.15 25.59 30.68
N ASN A 9 19.92 25.44 31.76
CA ASN A 9 20.00 24.29 32.67
C ASN A 9 18.62 24.06 33.33
N GLU A 10 18.19 22.87 33.79
CA GLU A 10 18.89 21.72 34.36
C GLU A 10 18.18 20.40 33.98
N VAL A 11 18.89 19.45 33.36
CA VAL A 11 18.41 18.06 33.26
C VAL A 11 18.58 17.39 34.62
N LYS A 12 17.48 17.24 35.37
CA LYS A 12 17.53 16.78 36.77
C LYS A 12 17.31 15.29 37.01
N ARG A 13 17.08 14.45 35.99
CA ARG A 13 17.12 12.97 36.12
C ARG A 13 16.92 12.26 34.79
N VAL A 14 17.89 11.43 34.39
CA VAL A 14 17.66 10.29 33.49
C VAL A 14 18.18 9.07 34.22
N LEU A 15 17.31 8.42 35.00
CA LEU A 15 17.62 7.13 35.61
C LEU A 15 17.26 6.03 34.60
N ASN A 16 18.27 5.33 34.08
CA ASN A 16 18.07 4.05 33.43
C ASN A 16 18.63 2.94 34.31
N ARG A 17 17.76 2.02 34.76
CA ARG A 17 18.13 0.83 35.52
C ARG A 17 18.61 -0.24 34.54
N GLY A 18 19.90 -0.24 34.24
CA GLY A 18 20.48 -1.36 33.49
C GLY A 18 21.70 -1.01 32.65
N SER A 19 22.82 -0.74 33.31
CA SER A 19 24.16 -1.07 32.81
C SER A 19 25.19 -0.69 33.85
N HIS A 20 26.06 -1.63 34.18
CA HIS A 20 27.04 -1.53 35.24
C HIS A 20 28.16 -0.53 34.89
N GLY A 21 28.56 0.31 35.85
CA GLY A 21 29.96 0.74 35.97
C GLY A 21 30.27 2.21 36.27
N LEU A 22 29.34 3.16 36.10
CA LEU A 22 29.62 4.57 36.36
C LEU A 22 28.61 5.14 37.36
N SER A 23 29.09 5.49 38.56
CA SER A 23 28.31 6.27 39.53
C SER A 23 27.99 7.66 38.96
N GLU A 24 26.95 8.33 39.48
CA GLU A 24 26.54 9.69 39.09
C GLU A 24 27.70 10.71 39.07
N ALA A 25 28.79 10.45 39.79
CA ALA A 25 30.01 11.26 39.81
C ALA A 25 30.86 11.22 38.52
N ALA A 26 30.57 10.33 37.56
CA ALA A 26 31.39 10.14 36.35
C ALA A 26 30.73 10.62 35.04
N LEU A 27 29.47 11.05 35.08
CA LEU A 27 28.76 11.65 33.94
C LEU A 27 29.11 13.14 33.82
N THR A 28 30.26 13.43 33.23
CA THR A 28 30.68 14.81 32.96
C THR A 28 30.14 15.28 31.61
N LYS A 29 29.90 16.59 31.45
CA LYS A 29 29.48 17.21 30.18
C LYS A 29 30.34 16.76 28.97
N PRO A 30 31.69 16.63 29.08
CA PRO A 30 32.52 16.08 28.01
C PRO A 30 32.17 14.63 27.61
N VAL A 31 31.82 13.77 28.57
CA VAL A 31 31.43 12.38 28.30
C VAL A 31 30.11 12.33 27.53
N VAL A 32 29.13 13.15 27.93
CA VAL A 32 27.84 13.25 27.22
C VAL A 32 28.03 13.77 25.79
N LEU A 33 28.84 14.81 25.59
CA LEU A 33 29.15 15.33 24.25
C LEU A 33 29.85 14.28 23.39
N THR A 34 30.82 13.54 23.94
CA THR A 34 31.51 12.45 23.23
C THR A 34 30.54 11.35 22.80
N CYS A 35 29.59 10.98 23.66
CA CYS A 35 28.55 10.00 23.33
C CYS A 35 27.60 10.50 22.24
N LEU A 36 27.18 11.77 22.29
CA LEU A 36 26.34 12.38 21.26
C LEU A 36 27.05 12.46 19.91
N ASP A 37 28.34 12.81 19.89
CA ASP A 37 29.14 12.84 18.67
C ASP A 37 29.31 11.44 18.07
N ARG A 38 29.50 10.41 18.91
CA ARG A 38 29.50 9.01 18.46
C ARG A 38 28.15 8.60 17.87
N LEU A 39 27.05 8.94 18.53
CA LEU A 39 25.71 8.65 18.01
C LEU A 39 25.44 9.34 16.67
N ARG A 40 25.85 10.61 16.52
CA ARG A 40 25.77 11.33 15.23
C ARG A 40 26.58 10.63 14.14
N MET A 41 27.81 10.21 14.45
CA MET A 41 28.65 9.48 13.52
C MET A 41 28.01 8.14 13.09
N PHE A 42 27.43 7.39 14.03
CA PHE A 42 26.70 6.15 13.72
C PHE A 42 25.44 6.41 12.89
N HIS A 43 24.71 7.49 13.18
CA HIS A 43 23.54 7.89 12.39
C HIS A 43 23.89 8.22 10.94
N GLU A 44 24.99 8.94 10.72
CA GLU A 44 25.49 9.22 9.37
C GLU A 44 25.97 7.97 8.64
N MET A 45 26.62 7.03 9.34
CA MET A 45 27.00 5.73 8.76
C MET A 45 25.76 4.90 8.40
N TYR A 46 24.77 4.85 9.28
CA TYR A 46 23.51 4.15 9.05
C TYR A 46 22.77 4.73 7.85
N LYS A 47 22.63 6.06 7.76
CA LYS A 47 22.02 6.74 6.60
C LYS A 47 22.72 6.40 5.29
N LYS A 48 24.06 6.41 5.26
CA LYS A 48 24.82 6.04 4.06
C LYS A 48 24.60 4.58 3.67
N GLU A 49 24.53 3.69 4.63
CA GLU A 49 24.28 2.27 4.37
C GLU A 49 22.85 2.03 3.89
N LEU A 50 21.87 2.73 4.48
CA LEU A 50 20.48 2.70 4.03
C LEU A 50 20.37 3.17 2.56
N GLN A 51 20.99 4.31 2.22
CA GLN A 51 21.05 4.83 0.85
C GLN A 51 21.76 3.86 -0.11
N ARG A 52 22.81 3.17 0.34
CA ARG A 52 23.48 2.14 -0.46
C ARG A 52 22.53 0.98 -0.74
N LEU A 53 21.85 0.47 0.29
CA LEU A 53 20.90 -0.64 0.15
C LEU A 53 19.69 -0.27 -0.72
N GLU A 54 19.15 0.94 -0.57
CA GLU A 54 18.09 1.47 -1.45
C GLU A 54 18.56 1.57 -2.90
N LYS A 55 19.79 2.05 -3.12
CA LYS A 55 20.37 2.13 -4.47
C LYS A 55 20.59 0.75 -5.07
N ASP A 56 21.11 -0.20 -4.30
CA ASP A 56 21.32 -1.59 -4.74
C ASP A 56 19.98 -2.28 -5.02
N PHE A 57 18.96 -2.02 -4.21
CA PHE A 57 17.59 -2.48 -4.39
C PHE A 57 16.97 -1.92 -5.68
N LEU A 58 17.07 -0.60 -5.90
CA LEU A 58 16.59 0.06 -7.11
C LEU A 58 17.36 -0.38 -8.37
N HIS A 59 18.67 -0.61 -8.26
CA HIS A 59 19.47 -1.14 -9.37
C HIS A 59 19.09 -2.59 -9.72
N THR A 60 18.71 -3.39 -8.72
CA THR A 60 18.21 -4.76 -8.92
C THR A 60 16.84 -4.75 -9.60
N LEU A 61 15.95 -3.82 -9.22
CA LEU A 61 14.64 -3.64 -9.85
C LEU A 61 14.73 -3.12 -11.30
N ARG A 62 15.68 -2.23 -11.60
CA ARG A 62 15.73 -1.50 -12.88
C ARG A 62 16.34 -2.25 -14.08
N GLN A 63 16.79 -3.50 -13.96
CA GLN A 63 17.67 -4.08 -14.99
C GLN A 63 17.26 -5.39 -15.67
N LYS A 64 16.04 -5.90 -15.52
CA LYS A 64 15.63 -7.07 -16.33
C LYS A 64 14.19 -6.95 -16.80
N LYS A 65 14.04 -6.53 -18.06
CA LYS A 65 12.82 -6.83 -18.82
C LYS A 65 12.67 -8.35 -18.85
N ILE A 66 11.60 -8.85 -18.22
CA ILE A 66 11.34 -10.27 -18.18
C ILE A 66 10.76 -10.67 -19.55
N ILE A 67 11.56 -11.37 -20.35
CA ILE A 67 11.07 -12.01 -21.55
C ILE A 67 10.27 -13.23 -21.09
N ASN A 68 8.96 -13.21 -21.27
CA ASN A 68 8.06 -14.31 -20.95
C ASN A 68 8.00 -15.25 -22.17
N PRO A 69 8.85 -16.30 -22.26
CA PRO A 69 8.95 -17.11 -23.45
C PRO A 69 7.88 -18.21 -23.37
N GLY A 70 6.63 -17.83 -23.63
CA GLY A 70 5.54 -18.81 -23.79
C GLY A 70 5.08 -19.47 -22.49
N ALA A 71 4.39 -18.72 -21.63
CA ALA A 71 3.51 -19.33 -20.65
C ALA A 71 2.19 -19.68 -21.35
N GLY A 72 1.84 -20.97 -21.40
CA GLY A 72 0.54 -21.41 -21.89
C GLY A 72 -0.62 -20.72 -21.15
N ILE A 73 -1.73 -20.54 -21.87
CA ILE A 73 -3.00 -19.95 -21.40
C ILE A 73 -3.32 -20.48 -19.99
N PRO A 74 -3.38 -19.64 -18.94
CA PRO A 74 -3.87 -20.07 -17.63
C PRO A 74 -5.33 -20.51 -17.77
N MET A 75 -5.56 -21.80 -17.96
CA MET A 75 -6.91 -22.35 -17.93
C MET A 75 -7.48 -22.19 -16.52
N GLY A 76 -8.67 -21.58 -16.40
CA GLY A 76 -9.51 -21.68 -15.22
C GLY A 76 -9.93 -20.37 -14.55
N LEU A 77 -9.73 -19.21 -15.19
CA LEU A 77 -10.39 -17.97 -14.76
C LEU A 77 -11.88 -18.00 -15.13
N ASN A 78 -12.72 -17.41 -14.29
CA ASN A 78 -14.15 -17.36 -14.55
C ASN A 78 -14.46 -16.22 -15.54
N LYS A 79 -15.08 -16.57 -16.67
CA LYS A 79 -15.50 -15.60 -17.70
C LYS A 79 -16.46 -14.54 -17.17
N GLU A 80 -17.25 -14.84 -16.14
CA GLU A 80 -18.25 -13.93 -15.58
C GLU A 80 -17.63 -12.73 -14.85
N ALA A 81 -16.38 -12.85 -14.38
CA ALA A 81 -15.63 -11.76 -13.75
C ALA A 81 -14.59 -11.12 -14.68
N ASN A 82 -14.67 -11.40 -15.99
CA ASN A 82 -13.82 -10.77 -17.01
C ASN A 82 -14.44 -9.47 -17.53
N TRP A 83 -13.59 -8.56 -17.96
CA TRP A 83 -13.97 -7.42 -18.80
C TRP A 83 -12.99 -7.30 -19.97
N ASP A 84 -13.55 -7.30 -21.18
CA ASP A 84 -12.74 -7.33 -22.42
C ASP A 84 -12.31 -5.92 -22.86
N ASN A 85 -13.04 -4.89 -22.43
CA ASN A 85 -12.79 -3.50 -22.81
C ASN A 85 -12.21 -2.71 -21.63
N GLN A 86 -11.37 -1.75 -21.94
CA GLN A 86 -10.84 -0.80 -20.97
C GLN A 86 -11.97 -0.09 -20.21
N LEU A 87 -11.78 0.14 -18.91
CA LEU A 87 -12.74 0.81 -18.06
C LEU A 87 -12.22 2.18 -17.68
N SER A 88 -12.97 3.22 -17.99
CA SER A 88 -12.67 4.59 -17.57
C SER A 88 -13.26 4.83 -16.18
N ILE A 89 -12.42 5.34 -15.28
CA ILE A 89 -12.83 5.87 -13.98
C ILE A 89 -12.27 7.28 -13.84
N PHE A 90 -12.93 8.12 -13.06
CA PHE A 90 -12.45 9.48 -12.84
C PHE A 90 -11.34 9.49 -11.78
N LYS A 91 -10.32 10.31 -12.02
CA LYS A 91 -9.28 10.70 -11.07
C LYS A 91 -9.61 12.10 -10.58
N TYR A 92 -9.82 12.25 -9.28
CA TYR A 92 -10.32 13.49 -8.66
C TYR A 92 -9.24 14.30 -7.95
N GLY A 93 -7.96 13.95 -8.13
CA GLY A 93 -6.83 14.74 -7.66
C GLY A 93 -5.70 13.91 -7.07
N THR A 94 -4.89 14.58 -6.25
CA THR A 94 -3.66 14.03 -5.67
C THR A 94 -3.69 14.10 -4.14
N ALA A 95 -3.15 13.09 -3.48
CA ALA A 95 -2.92 13.02 -2.04
C ALA A 95 -1.42 13.20 -1.79
N ALA A 96 -1.02 14.43 -1.49
CA ALA A 96 0.37 14.84 -1.28
C ALA A 96 0.85 14.58 0.14
N ALA A 97 2.12 14.14 0.28
CA ALA A 97 2.85 14.38 1.52
C ALA A 97 3.12 15.86 1.67
N LYS A 98 2.92 16.35 2.88
CA LYS A 98 3.73 17.43 3.43
C LYS A 98 4.47 16.89 4.65
N PRO A 99 5.58 17.53 5.05
CA PRO A 99 6.38 17.13 6.21
C PRO A 99 5.58 16.93 7.51
N ASP A 100 4.41 17.59 7.64
CA ASP A 100 3.60 17.59 8.86
C ASP A 100 2.14 17.08 8.67
N SER A 101 1.65 16.91 7.44
CA SER A 101 0.29 16.39 7.15
C SER A 101 0.18 15.82 5.73
N TRP A 102 -0.82 15.00 5.46
CA TRP A 102 -1.15 14.55 4.11
C TRP A 102 -2.28 15.45 3.60
N GLU A 103 -2.18 16.07 2.43
CA GLU A 103 -3.26 16.91 1.88
C GLU A 103 -3.80 16.31 0.58
N VAL A 104 -5.10 16.05 0.51
CA VAL A 104 -5.79 15.64 -0.72
C VAL A 104 -6.32 16.89 -1.40
N ASP A 105 -5.80 17.20 -2.58
CA ASP A 105 -6.30 18.31 -3.38
C ASP A 105 -7.37 17.81 -4.36
N PHE A 106 -8.63 18.20 -4.12
CA PHE A 106 -9.75 17.97 -5.04
C PHE A 106 -10.00 19.14 -5.99
N ALA A 107 -9.15 20.18 -5.97
CA ALA A 107 -9.33 21.37 -6.81
C ALA A 107 -8.90 21.16 -8.27
N GLU A 108 -8.21 20.05 -8.56
CA GLU A 108 -7.85 19.66 -9.92
C GLU A 108 -9.10 19.28 -10.73
N VAL A 109 -9.12 19.63 -12.02
CA VAL A 109 -10.18 19.20 -12.93
C VAL A 109 -10.14 17.67 -13.00
N PRO A 110 -11.26 16.96 -12.76
CA PRO A 110 -11.27 15.52 -12.80
C PRO A 110 -10.81 15.01 -14.17
N THR A 111 -9.79 14.15 -14.17
CA THR A 111 -9.30 13.51 -15.40
C THR A 111 -9.82 12.08 -15.49
N LEU A 112 -9.77 11.49 -16.68
CA LEU A 112 -10.09 10.07 -16.84
C LEU A 112 -8.80 9.25 -16.71
N MET A 113 -8.84 8.25 -15.85
CA MET A 113 -7.85 7.19 -15.79
C MET A 113 -8.50 5.90 -16.25
N ALA A 114 -7.69 5.02 -16.82
CA ALA A 114 -8.21 3.85 -17.48
C ALA A 114 -7.60 2.56 -16.93
N VAL A 115 -8.49 1.65 -16.54
CA VAL A 115 -8.17 0.30 -16.05
C VAL A 115 -8.18 -0.65 -17.22
N LEU A 116 -7.05 -1.30 -17.46
CA LEU A 116 -6.86 -2.23 -18.58
C LEU A 116 -7.83 -3.43 -18.51
N PRO A 117 -8.16 -4.05 -19.67
CA PRO A 117 -8.90 -5.31 -19.72
C PRO A 117 -8.31 -6.38 -18.79
N GLY A 118 -9.17 -7.25 -18.25
CA GLY A 118 -8.73 -8.15 -17.20
C GLY A 118 -9.79 -9.06 -16.60
N ASN A 119 -9.45 -9.61 -15.44
CA ASN A 119 -10.30 -10.48 -14.63
C ASN A 119 -10.17 -10.14 -13.15
N ALA A 120 -11.19 -10.45 -12.35
CA ALA A 120 -11.09 -10.38 -10.88
C ALA A 120 -11.04 -11.79 -10.27
N VAL A 121 -10.16 -11.97 -9.29
CA VAL A 121 -10.09 -13.18 -8.46
C VAL A 121 -10.26 -12.84 -6.99
N LEU A 122 -10.88 -13.74 -6.23
CA LEU A 122 -11.05 -13.55 -4.79
C LEU A 122 -9.76 -13.96 -4.07
N VAL A 123 -9.24 -13.08 -3.23
CA VAL A 123 -8.14 -13.35 -2.32
C VAL A 123 -8.66 -14.24 -1.18
N VAL A 124 -8.00 -15.37 -0.96
CA VAL A 124 -8.35 -16.34 0.11
C VAL A 124 -7.17 -16.70 1.01
N GLY A 125 -6.02 -16.08 0.78
CA GLY A 125 -4.83 -16.25 1.62
C GLY A 125 -4.28 -14.90 2.07
N ASN A 126 -3.46 -14.94 3.10
CA ASN A 126 -2.82 -13.78 3.72
C ASN A 126 -1.44 -13.42 3.11
N GLY A 127 -1.02 -14.04 2.00
CA GLY A 127 0.31 -13.82 1.41
C GLY A 127 0.57 -12.39 0.92
N MET A 128 -0.51 -11.63 0.68
CA MET A 128 -0.49 -10.26 0.19
C MET A 128 -0.78 -9.20 1.28
N GLU A 129 -0.94 -9.56 2.55
CA GLU A 129 -1.16 -8.53 3.57
C GLU A 129 0.08 -7.62 3.69
N PRO A 130 -0.06 -6.33 4.01
CA PRO A 130 -1.31 -5.62 4.28
C PRO A 130 -2.00 -5.07 3.01
N VAL A 131 -1.48 -5.37 1.82
CA VAL A 131 -1.99 -4.86 0.53
C VAL A 131 -3.35 -5.49 0.17
N ALA A 132 -3.50 -6.78 0.38
CA ALA A 132 -4.78 -7.49 0.23
C ALA A 132 -5.02 -8.46 1.39
N ARG A 133 -6.27 -8.57 1.81
CA ARG A 133 -6.75 -9.47 2.87
C ARG A 133 -7.69 -10.53 2.30
N ASP A 134 -7.91 -11.59 3.06
CA ASP A 134 -8.94 -12.59 2.75
C ASP A 134 -10.30 -11.92 2.51
N GLY A 135 -10.98 -12.36 1.46
CA GLY A 135 -12.29 -11.88 1.04
C GLY A 135 -12.31 -10.62 0.17
N GLN A 136 -11.15 -10.06 -0.14
CA GLN A 136 -10.97 -8.94 -1.06
C GLN A 136 -10.71 -9.43 -2.50
N TRP A 137 -10.76 -8.54 -3.49
CA TRP A 137 -10.57 -8.90 -4.89
C TRP A 137 -9.23 -8.42 -5.43
N ALA A 138 -8.47 -9.29 -6.08
CA ALA A 138 -7.33 -8.89 -6.87
C ALA A 138 -7.76 -8.73 -8.34
N LEU A 139 -7.46 -7.57 -8.92
CA LEU A 139 -7.67 -7.30 -10.33
C LEU A 139 -6.45 -7.78 -11.11
N LEU A 140 -6.67 -8.67 -12.07
CA LEU A 140 -5.64 -9.27 -12.90
C LEU A 140 -5.69 -8.66 -14.29
N ALA A 141 -4.52 -8.38 -14.84
CA ALA A 141 -4.38 -7.98 -16.22
C ALA A 141 -4.77 -9.11 -17.19
N ASP A 142 -4.91 -8.76 -18.46
CA ASP A 142 -5.05 -9.72 -19.54
C ASP A 142 -3.81 -10.61 -19.72
N GLU A 143 -3.87 -11.54 -20.67
CA GLU A 143 -2.73 -12.45 -20.92
C GLU A 143 -1.53 -11.79 -21.59
N GLN A 144 -1.76 -10.64 -22.22
CA GLN A 144 -0.80 -10.00 -23.13
C GLN A 144 0.04 -8.96 -22.39
N THR A 145 -0.43 -8.51 -21.22
CA THR A 145 0.25 -7.56 -20.37
C THR A 145 1.58 -8.13 -19.88
N GLU A 146 2.66 -7.42 -20.18
CA GLU A 146 4.00 -7.75 -19.72
C GLU A 146 4.09 -7.69 -18.18
N VAL A 147 4.88 -8.58 -17.60
CA VAL A 147 5.13 -8.65 -16.15
C VAL A 147 6.60 -8.32 -15.91
N GLU A 148 6.85 -7.45 -14.95
CA GLU A 148 8.19 -6.96 -14.63
C GLU A 148 8.69 -7.50 -13.28
N GLU A 149 10.00 -7.37 -13.07
CA GLU A 149 10.65 -7.76 -11.82
C GLU A 149 10.07 -6.94 -10.66
N GLY A 150 9.61 -7.62 -9.61
CA GLY A 150 9.01 -6.98 -8.44
C GLY A 150 7.51 -6.72 -8.53
N ASP A 151 6.87 -7.04 -9.66
CA ASP A 151 5.41 -6.96 -9.80
C ASP A 151 4.69 -7.92 -8.84
N LEU A 152 3.48 -7.56 -8.45
CA LEU A 152 2.55 -8.48 -7.81
C LEU A 152 1.87 -9.30 -8.90
N VAL A 153 1.84 -10.62 -8.71
CA VAL A 153 1.31 -11.56 -9.70
C VAL A 153 0.39 -12.59 -9.06
N ALA A 154 -0.63 -13.00 -9.83
CA ALA A 154 -1.36 -14.23 -9.59
C ALA A 154 -0.71 -15.35 -10.40
N VAL A 155 -0.28 -16.42 -9.73
CA VAL A 155 0.37 -17.57 -10.36
C VAL A 155 -0.48 -18.82 -10.15
N LYS A 156 -0.64 -19.60 -11.22
CA LYS A 156 -1.15 -20.97 -11.17
C LYS A 156 -0.07 -21.93 -11.65
N CYS A 157 0.25 -22.90 -10.80
CA CYS A 157 1.25 -23.94 -11.08
C CYS A 157 0.59 -25.22 -11.61
N VAL A 158 1.38 -26.09 -12.26
CA VAL A 158 0.92 -27.41 -12.74
C VAL A 158 0.37 -28.29 -11.61
N ASP A 159 0.94 -28.18 -10.40
CA ASP A 159 0.47 -28.91 -9.22
C ASP A 159 -0.81 -28.34 -8.58
N ASN A 160 -1.47 -27.41 -9.28
CA ASN A 160 -2.68 -26.68 -8.91
C ASN A 160 -2.52 -25.72 -7.71
N SER A 161 -1.29 -25.44 -7.28
CA SER A 161 -1.01 -24.33 -6.38
C SER A 161 -1.43 -23.00 -7.01
N LYS A 162 -2.06 -22.13 -6.23
CA LYS A 162 -2.54 -20.81 -6.64
C LYS A 162 -1.98 -19.76 -5.69
N LEU A 163 -1.01 -18.99 -6.15
CA LEU A 163 -0.23 -18.08 -5.32
C LEU A 163 -0.49 -16.63 -5.73
N LEU A 164 -0.48 -15.72 -4.75
CA LEU A 164 -0.53 -14.26 -4.94
C LEU A 164 0.71 -13.67 -4.29
N ARG A 165 1.72 -13.33 -5.10
CA ARG A 165 3.09 -13.10 -4.62
C ARG A 165 3.79 -12.02 -5.43
N ARG A 166 4.87 -11.47 -4.88
CA ARG A 166 5.81 -10.64 -5.63
C ARG A 166 6.74 -11.53 -6.46
N ILE A 167 6.91 -11.23 -7.74
CA ILE A 167 7.72 -12.02 -8.66
C ILE A 167 9.16 -11.53 -8.77
N SER A 168 10.06 -12.48 -8.90
CA SER A 168 11.44 -12.30 -9.33
C SER A 168 11.82 -13.35 -10.37
N SER A 169 12.68 -13.01 -11.32
CA SER A 169 13.14 -13.92 -12.38
C SER A 169 14.58 -14.38 -12.15
N HIS A 170 14.78 -15.70 -12.11
CA HIS A 170 16.12 -16.30 -11.99
C HIS A 170 16.31 -17.45 -12.97
N GLY A 171 16.94 -17.16 -14.12
CA GLY A 171 17.13 -18.14 -15.19
C GLY A 171 15.79 -18.65 -15.74
N GLU A 172 15.58 -19.96 -15.65
CA GLU A 172 14.36 -20.67 -16.08
C GLU A 172 13.31 -20.83 -14.97
N GLU A 173 13.48 -20.13 -13.85
CA GLU A 173 12.58 -20.19 -12.70
C GLU A 173 12.03 -18.80 -12.35
N TRP A 174 10.80 -18.79 -11.83
CA TRP A 174 10.25 -17.69 -11.08
C TRP A 174 10.50 -17.91 -9.59
N ILE A 175 10.91 -16.85 -8.90
CA ILE A 175 10.97 -16.78 -7.44
C ILE A 175 9.78 -15.95 -6.97
N LEU A 176 8.90 -16.54 -6.17
CA LEU A 176 7.64 -15.95 -5.72
C LEU A 176 7.68 -15.70 -4.21
N LYS A 177 7.66 -14.42 -3.82
CA LYS A 177 7.82 -13.99 -2.43
C LYS A 177 6.50 -13.49 -1.84
N ALA A 178 6.18 -13.93 -0.62
CA ALA A 178 5.08 -13.31 0.12
C ALA A 178 5.50 -11.89 0.52
N ILE A 179 4.52 -11.00 0.59
CA ILE A 179 4.74 -9.63 1.05
C ILE A 179 4.19 -9.38 2.46
N ASN A 180 3.63 -10.42 3.10
CA ASN A 180 3.15 -10.34 4.49
C ASN A 180 4.31 -10.30 5.48
N PRO A 181 4.55 -9.17 6.16
CA PRO A 181 5.63 -9.08 7.15
C PRO A 181 5.28 -9.78 8.48
N ASN A 182 3.98 -9.96 8.78
CA ASN A 182 3.52 -10.53 10.03
C ASN A 182 3.48 -12.07 10.00
N ASP A 183 3.36 -12.64 8.81
CA ASP A 183 3.41 -14.09 8.56
C ASP A 183 4.34 -14.39 7.38
N PRO A 184 5.67 -14.35 7.60
CA PRO A 184 6.63 -14.63 6.54
C PRO A 184 6.48 -16.06 6.04
N LYS A 185 6.06 -16.20 4.77
CA LYS A 185 5.99 -17.50 4.10
C LYS A 185 7.27 -17.77 3.33
N PRO A 186 7.66 -19.05 3.17
CA PRO A 186 8.80 -19.39 2.33
C PRO A 186 8.59 -18.92 0.89
N ASP A 187 9.69 -18.58 0.24
CA ASP A 187 9.75 -18.29 -1.19
C ASP A 187 9.42 -19.57 -1.97
N PHE A 188 8.64 -19.43 -3.04
CA PHE A 188 8.35 -20.52 -3.97
C PHE A 188 9.19 -20.34 -5.23
N CYS A 189 10.02 -21.33 -5.55
CA CYS A 189 10.68 -21.42 -6.84
C CYS A 189 9.86 -22.33 -7.76
N VAL A 190 9.46 -21.82 -8.91
CA VAL A 190 8.67 -22.58 -9.89
C VAL A 190 9.25 -22.43 -11.30
N PRO A 191 9.39 -23.53 -12.06
CA PRO A 191 9.83 -23.44 -13.44
C PRO A 191 8.88 -22.57 -14.28
N LYS A 192 9.45 -21.77 -15.16
CA LYS A 192 8.67 -20.91 -16.07
C LYS A 192 7.73 -21.71 -16.97
N THR A 193 8.17 -22.91 -17.36
CA THR A 193 7.41 -23.85 -18.19
C THR A 193 6.25 -24.53 -17.46
N GLU A 194 6.25 -24.54 -16.12
CA GLU A 194 5.25 -25.22 -15.28
C GLU A 194 4.32 -24.25 -14.55
N SER A 195 4.31 -23.00 -14.98
CA SER A 195 3.53 -21.94 -14.35
C SER A 195 2.91 -21.02 -15.37
N SER A 196 1.81 -20.41 -14.94
CA SER A 196 1.09 -19.39 -15.69
C SER A 196 0.85 -18.22 -14.75
N LEU A 197 1.10 -17.00 -15.23
CA LEU A 197 1.11 -15.81 -14.41
C LEU A 197 0.28 -14.68 -15.03
N ARG A 198 -0.24 -13.82 -14.16
CA ARG A 198 -0.94 -12.58 -14.50
C ARG A 198 -0.48 -11.48 -13.59
N LYS A 199 -0.23 -10.29 -14.16
CA LYS A 199 0.02 -9.08 -13.38
C LYS A 199 -1.22 -8.73 -12.55
N VAL A 200 -1.02 -8.34 -11.30
CA VAL A 200 -2.06 -7.73 -10.47
C VAL A 200 -2.07 -6.23 -10.75
N LEU A 201 -3.15 -5.73 -11.35
CA LEU A 201 -3.36 -4.31 -11.65
C LEU A 201 -3.77 -3.50 -10.42
N GLY A 202 -4.39 -4.16 -9.44
CA GLY A 202 -4.90 -3.52 -8.24
C GLY A 202 -5.64 -4.49 -7.32
N VAL A 203 -6.10 -3.98 -6.18
CA VAL A 203 -6.87 -4.71 -5.18
C VAL A 203 -8.09 -3.89 -4.81
N LEU A 204 -9.26 -4.52 -4.76
CA LEU A 204 -10.50 -3.93 -4.28
C LEU A 204 -10.85 -4.50 -2.91
N PHE A 205 -11.03 -3.62 -1.94
CA PHE A 205 -11.35 -3.97 -0.56
C PHE A 205 -12.82 -4.32 -0.38
N ASP A 206 -13.66 -3.81 -1.27
CA ASP A 206 -15.09 -4.09 -1.38
C ASP A 206 -15.43 -4.52 -2.82
N PRO A 207 -16.60 -5.16 -3.05
CA PRO A 207 -17.44 -5.77 -2.04
C PRO A 207 -16.78 -7.01 -1.45
N GLN A 208 -16.72 -7.11 -0.12
CA GLN A 208 -16.14 -8.30 0.52
C GLN A 208 -16.97 -9.57 0.27
N ARG A 209 -16.28 -10.70 0.18
CA ARG A 209 -16.88 -12.03 0.13
C ARG A 209 -16.19 -12.94 1.13
N SER A 210 -16.93 -13.87 1.71
CA SER A 210 -16.31 -14.96 2.47
C SER A 210 -15.44 -15.81 1.54
N GLY A 211 -14.19 -16.05 1.94
CA GLY A 211 -13.37 -17.09 1.34
C GLY A 211 -14.07 -18.44 1.39
N ARG A 212 -13.82 -19.29 0.39
CA ARG A 212 -14.20 -20.71 0.50
C ARG A 212 -13.12 -21.43 1.29
N ASN A 213 -13.51 -22.19 2.31
CA ASN A 213 -12.62 -23.14 2.98
C ASN A 213 -12.16 -24.16 1.95
N ASN A 214 -10.95 -23.98 1.43
CA ASN A 214 -10.32 -24.95 0.56
C ASN A 214 -9.56 -25.93 1.45
N ASN A 215 -10.16 -27.11 1.71
CA ASN A 215 -9.46 -28.25 2.30
C ASN A 215 -8.53 -28.89 1.26
N SER A 216 -7.57 -28.12 0.73
CA SER A 216 -6.53 -28.65 -0.15
C SER A 216 -5.20 -28.68 0.57
N ASP A 217 -4.44 -29.77 0.40
CA ASP A 217 -3.07 -29.88 0.88
C ASP A 217 -2.09 -28.93 0.16
N LYS A 218 -2.56 -28.27 -0.91
CA LYS A 218 -1.79 -27.32 -1.72
C LYS A 218 -2.04 -25.88 -1.29
N PRO A 219 -1.05 -24.98 -1.42
CA PRO A 219 -1.22 -23.57 -1.10
C PRO A 219 -2.18 -22.90 -2.09
N VAL A 220 -3.26 -22.33 -1.57
CA VAL A 220 -4.26 -21.59 -2.33
C VAL A 220 -4.46 -20.23 -1.68
N GLU A 221 -3.99 -19.18 -2.36
CA GLU A 221 -4.07 -17.78 -1.90
C GLU A 221 -5.10 -16.97 -2.69
N TRP A 222 -5.59 -17.51 -3.81
CA TRP A 222 -6.67 -16.92 -4.59
C TRP A 222 -7.58 -17.99 -5.20
N CYS A 223 -8.84 -17.62 -5.46
CA CYS A 223 -9.77 -18.46 -6.18
C CYS A 223 -10.58 -17.69 -7.24
N PRO A 224 -10.87 -18.31 -8.40
CA PRO A 224 -11.74 -17.71 -9.39
C PRO A 224 -13.17 -17.66 -8.86
N ARG A 225 -13.85 -16.53 -9.06
CA ARG A 225 -15.26 -16.34 -8.73
C ARG A 225 -15.93 -15.54 -9.85
N GLY A 226 -17.21 -15.82 -10.11
CA GLY A 226 -17.98 -15.18 -11.19
C GLY A 226 -18.96 -14.13 -10.72
N ASP A 227 -19.15 -13.99 -9.41
CA ASP A 227 -20.10 -13.06 -8.81
C ASP A 227 -19.50 -11.68 -8.54
N PHE A 228 -18.37 -11.35 -9.17
CA PHE A 228 -17.82 -10.00 -9.17
C PHE A 228 -18.55 -9.16 -10.23
N ASP A 229 -19.23 -8.11 -9.79
CA ASP A 229 -19.90 -7.18 -10.70
C ASP A 229 -18.95 -6.03 -11.07
N ILE A 230 -18.48 -6.04 -12.31
CA ILE A 230 -17.58 -5.01 -12.83
C ILE A 230 -18.17 -3.59 -12.80
N LYS A 231 -19.50 -3.46 -12.80
CA LYS A 231 -20.17 -2.15 -12.67
C LYS A 231 -19.84 -1.46 -11.37
N TRP A 232 -19.38 -2.21 -10.36
CA TRP A 232 -18.94 -1.66 -9.09
C TRP A 232 -17.73 -0.73 -9.26
N LEU A 233 -16.77 -1.10 -10.14
CA LEU A 233 -15.56 -0.29 -10.39
C LEU A 233 -15.90 1.09 -10.98
N LYS A 234 -16.94 1.17 -11.82
CA LYS A 234 -17.38 2.42 -12.46
C LYS A 234 -17.91 3.48 -11.49
N LYS A 235 -18.23 3.09 -10.25
CA LYS A 235 -18.69 4.01 -9.20
C LYS A 235 -17.54 4.67 -8.45
N LEU A 236 -16.33 4.15 -8.64
CA LEU A 236 -15.17 4.57 -7.87
C LEU A 236 -14.46 5.73 -8.54
N ALA A 237 -13.80 6.50 -7.69
CA ALA A 237 -12.94 7.61 -8.01
C ALA A 237 -11.52 7.30 -7.56
N GLY A 238 -10.54 7.59 -8.41
CA GLY A 238 -9.12 7.52 -8.09
C GLY A 238 -8.63 8.79 -7.40
N VAL A 239 -7.79 8.62 -6.39
CA VAL A 239 -6.97 9.68 -5.80
C VAL A 239 -5.52 9.23 -5.91
N GLN A 240 -4.69 10.01 -6.59
CA GLN A 240 -3.29 9.65 -6.78
C GLN A 240 -2.52 9.79 -5.47
N VAL A 241 -1.75 8.77 -5.12
CA VAL A 241 -0.86 8.73 -3.98
C VAL A 241 0.43 9.43 -4.37
N LEU A 242 0.89 10.37 -3.54
CA LEU A 242 2.21 10.96 -3.69
C LEU A 242 3.10 10.54 -2.52
N GLU A 243 4.39 10.38 -2.82
CA GLU A 243 5.44 9.95 -1.90
C GLU A 243 5.10 8.59 -1.23
N ASP A 244 5.57 8.34 0.00
CA ASP A 244 5.46 7.06 0.71
C ASP A 244 4.30 7.02 1.71
N SER A 245 3.28 7.84 1.48
CA SER A 245 2.15 8.09 2.38
C SER A 245 1.41 6.88 2.89
N LEU A 246 1.26 5.91 2.00
CA LEU A 246 0.43 4.74 2.16
C LEU A 246 1.26 3.47 2.08
N ASP A 247 2.59 3.57 2.11
CA ASP A 247 3.42 2.38 2.04
C ASP A 247 3.14 1.44 3.24
N PRO A 248 3.10 0.12 3.05
CA PRO A 248 3.31 -0.61 1.79
C PRO A 248 2.00 -0.87 1.00
N ILE A 249 0.88 -0.25 1.37
CA ILE A 249 -0.45 -0.46 0.78
C ILE A 249 -0.53 0.12 -0.63
N ALA A 250 -0.02 1.35 -0.80
CA ALA A 250 0.08 2.03 -2.09
C ALA A 250 1.35 2.89 -2.11
N ARG A 251 2.04 2.87 -3.24
CA ARG A 251 3.29 3.62 -3.50
C ARG A 251 3.02 4.95 -4.19
N ASP A 252 4.03 5.80 -4.19
CA ASP A 252 4.08 7.02 -5.01
C ASP A 252 3.65 6.76 -6.46
N GLY A 253 2.76 7.61 -6.96
CA GLY A 253 2.19 7.56 -8.30
C GLY A 253 0.99 6.60 -8.47
N GLN A 254 0.76 5.67 -7.54
CA GLN A 254 -0.38 4.75 -7.59
C GLN A 254 -1.69 5.45 -7.21
N HIS A 255 -2.83 4.79 -7.37
CA HIS A 255 -4.12 5.41 -7.09
C HIS A 255 -4.87 4.64 -6.01
N VAL A 256 -5.35 5.32 -4.98
CA VAL A 256 -6.36 4.74 -4.09
C VAL A 256 -7.75 5.03 -4.62
N LEU A 257 -8.67 4.11 -4.38
CA LEU A 257 -10.04 4.20 -4.85
C LEU A 257 -10.96 4.56 -3.69
N ILE A 258 -11.88 5.48 -3.93
CA ILE A 258 -12.97 5.85 -3.01
C ILE A 258 -14.30 5.82 -3.75
N ASP A 259 -15.41 5.66 -3.04
CA ASP A 259 -16.72 5.98 -3.59
C ASP A 259 -16.99 7.48 -3.34
N GLN A 260 -17.00 8.28 -4.40
CA GLN A 260 -17.18 9.73 -4.27
C GLN A 260 -18.61 10.09 -3.84
N THR A 261 -19.59 9.24 -4.17
CA THR A 261 -21.01 9.50 -3.87
C THR A 261 -21.35 9.20 -2.41
N GLU A 262 -20.54 8.37 -1.75
CA GLU A 262 -20.73 7.95 -0.35
C GLU A 262 -19.72 8.65 0.57
N GLY A 263 -20.00 9.91 0.91
CA GLY A 263 -19.37 10.54 2.07
C GLY A 263 -19.95 9.97 3.36
N HIS A 264 -19.14 9.28 4.16
CA HIS A 264 -19.54 8.69 5.42
C HIS A 264 -19.44 9.70 6.56
N SER A 265 -20.41 9.61 7.47
CA SER A 265 -20.30 10.19 8.81
C SER A 265 -19.32 9.38 9.65
N TYR A 266 -18.74 10.00 10.67
CA TYR A 266 -17.83 9.32 11.60
C TYR A 266 -18.43 8.03 12.19
N SER A 267 -19.74 8.00 12.45
CA SER A 267 -20.42 6.83 13.04
C SER A 267 -20.47 5.60 12.12
N GLU A 268 -20.30 5.79 10.82
CA GLU A 268 -20.36 4.73 9.80
C GLU A 268 -18.98 4.14 9.50
N VAL A 269 -17.91 4.85 9.86
CA VAL A 269 -16.54 4.40 9.72
C VAL A 269 -16.21 3.42 10.86
N LYS A 270 -15.43 2.37 10.57
CA LYS A 270 -15.01 1.40 11.57
C LYS A 270 -13.60 1.67 12.05
N ASN A 271 -13.30 1.22 13.27
CA ASN A 271 -11.94 1.23 13.78
C ASN A 271 -10.97 0.49 12.85
N GLY A 272 -9.89 1.18 12.48
CA GLY A 272 -8.84 0.68 11.61
C GLY A 272 -9.07 0.89 10.11
N ASP A 273 -10.25 1.40 9.72
CA ASP A 273 -10.53 1.75 8.33
C ASP A 273 -9.53 2.79 7.84
N LEU A 274 -9.09 2.63 6.59
CA LEU A 274 -8.27 3.61 5.89
C LEU A 274 -9.22 4.51 5.11
N ALA A 275 -9.17 5.82 5.35
CA ALA A 275 -10.09 6.76 4.73
C ALA A 275 -9.35 8.02 4.26
N VAL A 276 -9.89 8.67 3.23
CA VAL A 276 -9.68 10.09 2.97
C VAL A 276 -10.56 10.86 3.93
N ILE A 277 -10.00 11.82 4.66
CA ILE A 277 -10.70 12.64 5.63
C ILE A 277 -10.55 14.09 5.23
N ASP A 278 -11.65 14.84 5.08
CA ASP A 278 -11.65 16.30 4.95
C ASP A 278 -12.16 16.91 6.24
N SER A 279 -11.28 17.58 6.99
CA SER A 279 -11.61 18.23 8.25
C SER A 279 -11.24 19.71 8.24
N SER A 280 -12.12 20.52 8.83
CA SER A 280 -11.86 21.94 9.11
C SER A 280 -11.02 22.18 10.36
N THR A 281 -10.65 21.12 11.10
CA THR A 281 -9.81 21.23 12.30
C THR A 281 -8.46 21.85 11.94
N GLU A 282 -8.04 22.84 12.71
CA GLU A 282 -6.77 23.55 12.51
C GLU A 282 -5.60 22.55 12.46
N GLY A 283 -4.84 22.57 11.37
CA GLY A 283 -3.66 21.72 11.17
C GLY A 283 -3.92 20.32 10.60
N ILE A 284 -5.17 19.91 10.36
CA ILE A 284 -5.48 18.61 9.74
C ILE A 284 -5.72 18.75 8.24
N GLY A 285 -6.73 19.53 7.83
CA GLY A 285 -7.12 19.64 6.43
C GLY A 285 -7.60 18.29 5.85
N ARG A 286 -7.11 17.93 4.65
CA ARG A 286 -7.55 16.74 3.91
C ARG A 286 -6.54 15.60 3.94
N VAL A 287 -6.63 14.63 4.84
CA VAL A 287 -5.59 13.59 5.02
C VAL A 287 -6.04 12.21 4.55
N ILE A 288 -5.11 11.30 4.25
CA ILE A 288 -5.39 9.85 4.19
C ILE A 288 -4.77 9.18 5.42
N LYS A 289 -5.62 8.64 6.29
CA LYS A 289 -5.20 8.06 7.59
C LYS A 289 -6.08 6.89 8.00
N ARG A 290 -5.55 6.07 8.93
CA ARG A 290 -6.37 5.09 9.63
C ARG A 290 -7.19 5.76 10.70
N VAL A 291 -8.47 5.40 10.78
CA VAL A 291 -9.46 6.01 11.66
C VAL A 291 -9.65 5.15 12.91
N TYR A 292 -9.57 5.74 14.10
CA TYR A 292 -9.85 5.08 15.36
C TYR A 292 -10.76 5.92 16.25
N HIS A 293 -11.73 5.25 16.84
CA HIS A 293 -12.74 5.85 17.69
C HIS A 293 -12.19 6.00 19.10
N HIS A 294 -12.43 7.16 19.71
CA HIS A 294 -11.94 7.51 21.02
C HIS A 294 -12.95 8.42 21.74
N ASP A 295 -12.97 8.38 23.08
CA ASP A 295 -13.96 9.14 23.86
C ASP A 295 -13.86 10.66 23.63
N LEU A 296 -12.65 11.14 23.36
CA LEU A 296 -12.33 12.55 23.08
C LEU A 296 -12.52 12.96 21.61
N GLY A 297 -12.77 12.01 20.70
CA GLY A 297 -12.90 12.30 19.27
C GLY A 297 -12.39 11.17 18.37
N CYS A 298 -11.81 11.53 17.23
CA CYS A 298 -11.25 10.58 16.27
C CYS A 298 -9.73 10.69 16.22
N ILE A 299 -9.04 9.58 16.48
CA ILE A 299 -7.59 9.48 16.34
C ILE A 299 -7.27 9.01 14.92
N LEU A 300 -6.46 9.77 14.21
CA LEU A 300 -5.99 9.48 12.87
C LEU A 300 -4.52 9.08 12.91
N THR A 301 -4.19 7.87 12.47
CA THR A 301 -2.79 7.37 12.49
C THR A 301 -2.26 7.11 11.09
N SER A 302 -0.94 7.21 10.94
CA SER A 302 -0.28 6.82 9.68
C SER A 302 -0.51 5.34 9.38
N PRO A 303 -0.82 4.95 8.13
CA PRO A 303 -0.77 3.57 7.70
C PRO A 303 0.66 3.09 7.44
N ASN A 304 1.59 4.01 7.17
CA ASN A 304 3.01 3.73 6.99
C ASN A 304 3.66 3.41 8.34
N GLN A 305 4.17 2.18 8.46
CA GLN A 305 4.84 1.67 9.66
C GLN A 305 6.34 2.00 9.69
N VAL A 306 6.93 2.30 8.53
CA VAL A 306 8.36 2.60 8.38
C VAL A 306 8.62 4.06 8.74
N ASP A 307 7.75 4.97 8.29
CA ASP A 307 7.76 6.38 8.67
C ASP A 307 6.44 6.80 9.35
N PRO A 308 6.27 6.47 10.65
CA PRO A 308 5.04 6.78 11.35
C PRO A 308 4.97 8.28 11.69
N HIS A 309 4.06 8.99 11.04
CA HIS A 309 3.75 10.37 11.42
C HIS A 309 2.99 10.42 12.77
N PRO A 310 3.14 11.50 13.56
CA PRO A 310 2.38 11.72 14.77
C PRO A 310 0.86 11.55 14.53
N PRO A 311 0.14 10.90 15.46
CA PRO A 311 -1.31 10.82 15.39
C PRO A 311 -1.95 12.21 15.40
N LEU A 312 -3.00 12.40 14.60
CA LEU A 312 -3.84 13.60 14.63
C LEU A 312 -5.12 13.29 15.42
N LEU A 313 -5.70 14.30 16.06
CA LEU A 313 -6.96 14.17 16.79
C LEU A 313 -7.96 15.16 16.18
N ILE A 314 -9.06 14.65 15.63
CA ILE A 314 -10.25 15.47 15.36
C ILE A 314 -11.07 15.50 16.65
N PRO A 315 -11.24 16.67 17.29
CA PRO A 315 -12.05 16.81 18.50
C PRO A 315 -13.50 16.37 18.26
N ARG A 316 -14.12 15.82 19.29
CA ARG A 316 -15.50 15.29 19.20
C ARG A 316 -16.51 16.30 18.67
N ASP A 317 -16.37 17.57 19.03
CA ASP A 317 -17.23 18.68 18.61
C ASP A 317 -17.04 19.12 17.16
N GLU A 318 -16.03 18.59 16.47
CA GLU A 318 -15.76 18.85 15.05
C GLU A 318 -16.06 17.65 14.14
N LEU A 319 -16.34 16.46 14.71
CA LEU A 319 -16.56 15.23 13.94
C LEU A 319 -17.73 15.34 12.93
N ASP A 320 -18.79 16.04 13.30
CA ASP A 320 -19.96 16.21 12.42
C ASP A 320 -19.68 17.11 11.21
N LYS A 321 -18.58 17.87 11.25
CA LYS A 321 -18.13 18.72 10.14
C LYS A 321 -17.12 18.02 9.25
N ALA A 322 -16.47 16.98 9.75
CA ALA A 322 -15.52 16.19 9.00
C ALA A 322 -16.24 15.22 8.05
N LYS A 323 -15.67 15.03 6.85
CA LYS A 323 -16.14 14.04 5.88
C LYS A 323 -15.15 12.91 5.78
N PHE A 324 -15.65 11.68 5.69
CA PHE A 324 -14.84 10.48 5.58
C PHE A 324 -15.21 9.71 4.32
N TRP A 325 -14.24 9.43 3.45
CA TRP A 325 -14.41 8.52 2.31
C TRP A 325 -13.52 7.31 2.54
N VAL A 326 -14.14 6.18 2.92
CA VAL A 326 -13.41 4.94 3.18
C VAL A 326 -12.83 4.42 1.88
N LEU A 327 -11.56 4.02 1.91
CA LEU A 327 -10.89 3.46 0.75
C LEU A 327 -11.56 2.14 0.35
N LYS A 328 -11.84 2.04 -0.94
CA LYS A 328 -12.48 0.92 -1.62
C LYS A 328 -11.50 0.03 -2.37
N GLY A 329 -10.26 0.48 -2.55
CA GLY A 329 -9.20 -0.30 -3.18
C GLY A 329 -7.96 0.53 -3.50
N VAL A 330 -7.04 -0.10 -4.23
CA VAL A 330 -5.81 0.49 -4.76
C VAL A 330 -5.60 -0.02 -6.18
N LEU A 331 -5.26 0.87 -7.11
CA LEU A 331 -4.76 0.54 -8.43
C LEU A 331 -3.27 0.80 -8.48
N PHE A 332 -2.51 -0.25 -8.78
CA PHE A 332 -1.06 -0.19 -8.92
C PHE A 332 -0.64 0.31 -10.31
N GLU A 333 -1.49 0.04 -11.31
CA GLU A 333 -1.28 0.41 -12.71
C GLU A 333 -2.52 1.11 -13.26
N SER A 334 -2.30 2.19 -14.00
CA SER A 334 -3.35 2.92 -14.70
C SER A 334 -2.75 3.76 -15.82
N ILE A 335 -3.55 4.00 -16.87
CA ILE A 335 -3.18 4.92 -17.94
C ILE A 335 -4.00 6.20 -17.77
N ASP A 336 -3.33 7.33 -17.63
CA ASP A 336 -3.98 8.65 -17.71
C ASP A 336 -4.40 8.87 -19.16
N LEU A 337 -5.71 9.06 -19.38
CA LEU A 337 -6.22 9.40 -20.71
C LEU A 337 -6.01 10.90 -20.92
N SER A 338 -5.29 11.28 -21.97
CA SER A 338 -5.16 12.68 -22.37
C SER A 338 -6.52 13.23 -22.79
N ASP A 339 -6.69 14.56 -22.68
CA ASP A 339 -7.94 15.29 -22.97
C ASP A 339 -8.54 15.00 -24.37
N GLU A 340 -7.75 14.46 -25.29
CA GLU A 340 -8.19 14.03 -26.63
C GLU A 340 -9.18 12.84 -26.60
N TYR A 341 -9.31 12.12 -25.49
CA TYR A 341 -10.23 10.98 -25.34
C TYR A 341 -11.52 11.30 -24.59
N THR A 342 -11.75 12.55 -24.17
CA THR A 342 -12.94 12.98 -23.41
C THR A 342 -14.23 13.08 -24.25
N GLN A 343 -14.24 12.49 -25.45
CA GLN A 343 -15.42 12.39 -26.32
C GLN A 343 -15.80 10.94 -26.62
N VAL A 344 -16.09 10.12 -25.62
CA VAL A 344 -16.86 8.88 -25.85
C VAL A 344 -17.76 8.56 -24.64
N ASP A 345 -19.06 8.74 -24.87
CA ASP A 345 -20.30 8.25 -24.21
C ASP A 345 -20.37 8.00 -22.69
#